data_AF-A0A9D9QM05-F1
#
_entry.id   AF-A0A9D9QM05-F1
#
_cell.length_a   1.000
_cell.length_b   1.000
_cell.length_c   1.000
_cell.angle_alpha   90.00
_cell.angle_beta   90.00
_cell.angle_gamma   90.00
#
_symmetry.space_group_name_H-M   'P 1'
#
loop_
_entity.id
_entity.type
_entity.pdbx_description
1 polymer ?
#
loop_
_entity_poly.entity_id
_entity_poly.type
_entity_poly.pdbx_seq_one_letter_code
_entity_poly.pdbx_strand_id
1 'polypeptide(L)'
;MKFTVLFLVLFFTNSVFCQTETDIQLAQYYYTNGEFEKATTYYEKIYANDQSKVVFTRYYECLLEIKDTKTAEKILKKQVNLNRGDLELRVTFAQFYEEINEESKSRKIYDELLEEVNNNPGLTIQIYQALVARGKFDLAKACLDKGRKLAPSYPFHFQYADYYALIGNKTEMMREYIEYLEIQPNMKESIQLAINSRVDLSNSDALDFMSLKELLITKTQKPNAPLIYSEMLIWLFVQNQNFNGAFIQAQALDKRVQGDGSRVFELGLICVENKSYEIARKCFDYVISLGSSQPLYFEAQKTLLNTRFIEITTNRSYSVSEIEATIQDYNDALNRLGKSRFTFQIILELAHIKAFYAEQVLESLELLNNLLVTPGLTDMQRAQVKMKLADVQVLGGDIWEASLLYMQVDNDFKFEQIGNEAKYKNARVFYFDGEFDFAQGQLNVLKESTSKMIANDALQLSVMITDNYGLDSNYQAMLWFATAERLIEQHRYDSAFVLFDSIQINFPMHSLADEILFRKGKAMEQQGKWSAAKDYYTDLLKFHSDDILGDDALFRLADMEENQFQNKEKALEYYKRLIIEFKGSLFSTEARARIRFLRGDANIELDSEQL
;
A
#
# COMPACT_ATOMS: atom_id res chain seq x y z
N MET A 1 -50.45 38.69 -80.51
CA MET A 1 -50.72 39.78 -79.55
C MET A 1 -50.52 39.24 -78.15
N LYS A 2 -49.91 40.05 -77.27
CA LYS A 2 -49.73 39.89 -75.81
C LYS A 2 -48.41 39.26 -75.32
N PHE A 3 -47.60 40.18 -74.81
CA PHE A 3 -46.47 40.07 -73.90
C PHE A 3 -46.71 39.15 -72.70
N THR A 4 -45.63 38.58 -72.15
CA THR A 4 -45.54 38.22 -70.73
C THR A 4 -44.15 38.52 -70.21
N VAL A 5 -44.13 39.04 -68.99
CA VAL A 5 -43.14 39.90 -68.35
C VAL A 5 -41.95 39.12 -67.79
N LEU A 6 -40.75 39.70 -67.95
CA LEU A 6 -39.47 39.24 -67.41
C LEU A 6 -39.35 39.65 -65.93
N PHE A 7 -39.07 38.69 -65.04
CA PHE A 7 -38.72 38.93 -63.63
C PHE A 7 -37.20 38.85 -63.48
N LEU A 8 -36.59 39.92 -62.99
CA LEU A 8 -35.14 40.09 -62.86
C LEU A 8 -34.72 39.76 -61.42
N VAL A 9 -33.90 38.72 -61.25
CA VAL A 9 -33.30 38.35 -59.95
C VAL A 9 -31.80 38.67 -60.02
N LEU A 10 -31.39 39.63 -59.20
CA LEU A 10 -30.00 39.97 -58.91
C LEU A 10 -29.37 38.90 -58.00
N PHE A 11 -28.29 38.26 -58.45
CA PHE A 11 -27.41 37.47 -57.60
C PHE A 11 -26.15 38.28 -57.27
N PHE A 12 -26.00 38.60 -55.98
CA PHE A 12 -24.75 39.01 -55.36
C PHE A 12 -23.80 37.79 -55.31
N THR A 13 -22.62 37.90 -55.91
CA THR A 13 -21.54 36.92 -55.78
C THR A 13 -20.79 37.16 -54.47
N ASN A 14 -20.98 36.26 -53.50
CA ASN A 14 -20.08 36.13 -52.36
C ASN A 14 -18.85 35.31 -52.78
N SER A 15 -17.66 35.80 -52.47
CA SER A 15 -16.39 35.14 -52.73
C SER A 15 -16.31 33.79 -52.01
N VAL A 16 -15.82 32.79 -52.75
CA VAL A 16 -15.74 31.37 -52.37
C VAL A 16 -14.58 31.12 -51.41
N PHE A 17 -14.86 30.58 -50.22
CA PHE A 17 -13.87 30.08 -49.24
C PHE A 17 -13.70 28.54 -49.27
N CYS A 18 -14.21 27.86 -50.30
CA CYS A 18 -14.35 26.39 -50.32
C CYS A 18 -13.10 25.60 -50.80
N GLN A 19 -12.06 26.27 -51.31
CA GLN A 19 -10.87 25.58 -51.88
C GLN A 19 -9.83 25.18 -50.82
N THR A 20 -9.76 25.88 -49.69
CA THR A 20 -8.75 25.63 -48.66
C THR A 20 -9.01 24.34 -47.86
N GLU A 21 -10.27 23.94 -47.68
CA GLU A 21 -10.63 22.74 -46.93
C GLU A 21 -10.32 21.44 -47.68
N THR A 22 -10.45 21.45 -49.01
CA THR A 22 -10.10 20.31 -49.88
C THR A 22 -8.60 20.09 -49.99
N ASP A 23 -7.81 21.17 -50.07
CA ASP A 23 -6.34 21.08 -50.08
C ASP A 23 -5.79 20.52 -48.77
N ILE A 24 -6.36 20.89 -47.60
CA ILE A 24 -5.95 20.35 -46.29
C ILE A 24 -6.20 18.84 -46.21
N GLN A 25 -7.37 18.37 -46.64
CA GLN A 25 -7.71 16.94 -46.63
C GLN A 25 -6.77 16.12 -47.53
N LEU A 26 -6.46 16.63 -48.73
CA LEU A 26 -5.54 15.99 -49.65
C LEU A 26 -4.10 15.99 -49.13
N ALA A 27 -3.63 17.11 -48.56
CA ALA A 27 -2.31 17.19 -47.94
C ALA A 27 -2.15 16.15 -46.84
N GLN A 28 -3.14 16.03 -45.95
CA GLN A 28 -3.14 15.05 -44.86
C GLN A 28 -3.22 13.61 -45.37
N TYR A 29 -4.00 13.34 -46.42
CA TYR A 29 -4.09 12.02 -47.04
C TYR A 29 -2.73 11.57 -47.58
N TYR A 30 -2.07 12.40 -48.39
CA TYR A 30 -0.76 12.06 -48.95
C TYR A 30 0.33 11.95 -47.88
N TYR A 31 0.31 12.82 -46.87
CA TYR A 31 1.22 12.73 -45.73
C TYR A 31 1.09 11.40 -44.99
N THR A 32 -0.16 11.00 -44.70
CA THR A 32 -0.44 9.75 -43.96
C THR A 32 -0.03 8.50 -44.75
N ASN A 33 -0.06 8.59 -46.09
CA ASN A 33 0.38 7.51 -46.99
C ASN A 33 1.89 7.53 -47.28
N GLY A 34 2.67 8.45 -46.70
CA GLY A 34 4.10 8.58 -46.96
C GLY A 34 4.45 9.16 -48.34
N GLU A 35 3.47 9.70 -49.07
CA GLU A 35 3.65 10.33 -50.38
C GLU A 35 4.10 11.79 -50.22
N PHE A 36 5.28 12.00 -49.60
CA PHE A 36 5.75 13.31 -49.16
C PHE A 36 5.94 14.33 -50.29
N GLU A 37 6.35 13.91 -51.49
CA GLU A 37 6.46 14.82 -52.64
C GLU A 37 5.11 15.45 -53.01
N LYS A 38 4.04 14.63 -53.06
CA LYS A 38 2.70 15.13 -53.34
C LYS A 38 2.18 15.98 -52.19
N ALA A 39 2.34 15.52 -50.95
CA ALA A 39 1.96 16.28 -49.76
C ALA A 39 2.61 17.66 -49.72
N THR A 40 3.91 17.76 -50.07
CA THR A 40 4.67 19.01 -50.15
C THR A 40 3.99 20.04 -51.05
N THR A 41 3.49 19.64 -52.23
CA THR A 41 2.84 20.57 -53.16
C THR A 41 1.55 21.18 -52.63
N TYR A 42 0.80 20.44 -51.80
CA TYR A 42 -0.40 20.96 -51.15
C TYR A 42 -0.03 21.78 -49.92
N TYR A 43 0.89 21.31 -49.07
CA TYR A 43 1.34 22.04 -47.89
C TYR A 43 2.03 23.36 -48.22
N GLU A 44 2.74 23.49 -49.35
CA GLU A 44 3.28 24.76 -49.82
C GLU A 44 2.18 25.80 -50.06
N LYS A 45 1.09 25.41 -50.74
CA LYS A 45 -0.06 26.29 -51.00
C LYS A 45 -0.79 26.67 -49.72
N ILE A 46 -0.97 25.69 -48.83
CA ILE A 46 -1.62 25.93 -47.54
C ILE A 46 -0.75 26.88 -46.71
N TYR A 47 0.56 26.65 -46.64
CA TYR A 47 1.50 27.49 -45.88
C TYR A 47 1.62 28.93 -46.40
N ALA A 48 1.36 29.15 -47.69
CA ALA A 48 1.29 30.51 -48.24
C ALA A 48 0.15 31.33 -47.61
N ASN A 49 -0.97 30.68 -47.27
CA ASN A 49 -2.17 31.33 -46.72
C ASN A 49 -2.29 31.20 -45.19
N ASP A 50 -1.83 30.09 -44.59
CA ASP A 50 -1.83 29.83 -43.16
C ASP A 50 -0.44 29.39 -42.68
N GLN A 51 0.20 30.26 -41.88
CA GLN A 51 1.54 30.03 -41.32
C GLN A 51 1.49 29.50 -39.87
N SER A 52 0.36 28.91 -39.47
CA SER A 52 0.18 28.27 -38.18
C SER A 52 1.24 27.20 -37.91
N LYS A 53 1.56 26.96 -36.63
CA LYS A 53 2.55 25.95 -36.20
C LYS A 53 2.19 24.55 -36.74
N VAL A 54 0.90 24.23 -36.86
CA VAL A 54 0.41 22.95 -37.37
C VAL A 54 0.77 22.76 -38.85
N VAL A 55 0.44 23.74 -39.70
CA VAL A 55 0.73 23.68 -41.14
C VAL A 55 2.24 23.72 -41.38
N PHE A 56 2.96 24.59 -40.67
CA PHE A 56 4.42 24.67 -40.74
C PHE A 56 5.07 23.33 -40.43
N THR A 57 4.67 22.67 -39.32
CA THR A 57 5.29 21.41 -38.87
C THR A 57 5.15 20.33 -39.94
N ARG A 58 3.94 20.16 -40.50
CA ARG A 58 3.70 19.17 -41.56
C ARG A 58 4.44 19.49 -42.85
N TYR A 59 4.48 20.76 -43.24
CA TYR A 59 5.21 21.17 -44.42
C TYR A 59 6.72 20.92 -44.27
N TYR A 60 7.28 21.30 -43.11
CA TYR A 60 8.68 21.10 -42.79
C TYR A 60 9.08 19.61 -42.77
N GLU A 61 8.25 18.75 -42.14
CA GLU A 61 8.46 17.30 -42.14
C GLU A 61 8.51 16.73 -43.57
N CYS A 62 7.57 17.14 -44.45
CA CYS A 62 7.59 16.69 -45.84
C CYS A 62 8.89 17.10 -46.57
N LEU A 63 9.35 18.34 -46.34
CA LEU A 63 10.57 18.86 -46.95
C LEU A 63 11.82 18.10 -46.50
N LEU A 64 11.88 17.67 -45.24
CA LEU A 64 12.96 16.84 -44.73
C LEU A 64 12.97 15.45 -45.39
N GLU A 65 11.80 14.82 -45.52
CA GLU A 65 11.67 13.48 -46.14
C GLU A 65 12.08 13.47 -47.61
N ILE A 66 11.71 14.51 -48.37
CA ILE A 66 12.14 14.66 -49.78
C ILE A 66 13.54 15.27 -49.92
N LYS A 67 14.21 15.59 -48.80
CA LYS A 67 15.56 16.16 -48.73
C LYS A 67 15.70 17.53 -49.43
N ASP A 68 14.63 18.31 -49.53
CA ASP A 68 14.68 19.71 -50.01
C ASP A 68 15.13 20.65 -48.88
N THR A 69 16.42 20.60 -48.58
CA THR A 69 17.07 21.37 -47.52
C THR A 69 17.00 22.88 -47.77
N LYS A 70 16.98 23.33 -49.03
CA LYS A 70 16.96 24.76 -49.37
C LYS A 70 15.61 25.38 -49.01
N THR A 71 14.52 24.71 -49.38
CA THR A 71 13.17 25.19 -49.05
C THR A 71 12.92 25.04 -47.55
N ALA A 72 13.37 23.94 -46.94
CA ALA A 72 13.31 23.73 -45.51
C ALA A 72 13.98 24.89 -44.73
N GLU A 73 15.22 25.24 -45.05
CA GLU A 73 15.95 26.35 -44.42
C GLU A 73 15.16 27.67 -44.54
N LYS A 74 14.63 27.97 -45.73
CA LYS A 74 13.89 29.20 -46.02
C LYS A 74 12.64 29.31 -45.16
N ILE A 75 11.85 28.24 -45.05
CA ILE A 75 10.61 28.27 -44.26
C ILE A 75 10.91 28.26 -42.76
N LEU A 76 11.93 27.53 -42.31
CA LEU A 76 12.36 27.46 -40.92
C LEU A 76 12.78 28.87 -40.46
N LYS A 77 13.63 29.54 -41.24
CA LYS A 77 14.06 30.92 -41.00
C LYS A 77 12.89 31.90 -41.00
N LYS A 78 11.92 31.73 -41.89
CA LYS A 78 10.71 32.57 -41.92
C LYS A 78 9.89 32.37 -40.64
N GLN A 79 9.68 31.11 -40.22
CA GLN A 79 8.89 30.78 -39.05
C GLN A 79 9.54 31.29 -37.75
N VAL A 80 10.87 31.17 -37.62
CA VAL A 80 11.62 31.73 -36.49
C VAL A 80 11.50 33.26 -36.44
N ASN A 81 11.53 33.93 -37.60
CA ASN A 81 11.37 35.39 -37.64
C ASN A 81 9.95 35.85 -37.26
N LEU A 82 8.93 35.08 -37.59
CA LEU A 82 7.54 35.36 -37.21
C LEU A 82 7.30 35.10 -35.71
N ASN A 83 7.95 34.08 -35.15
CA ASN A 83 7.75 33.63 -33.78
C ASN A 83 9.06 33.68 -32.98
N ARG A 84 9.68 34.87 -32.87
CA ARG A 84 10.98 35.03 -32.20
C ARG A 84 11.02 34.56 -30.75
N GLY A 85 9.87 34.57 -30.07
CA GLY A 85 9.71 34.08 -28.70
C GLY A 85 9.57 32.56 -28.58
N ASP A 86 9.39 31.82 -29.68
CA ASP A 86 9.34 30.36 -29.67
C ASP A 86 10.78 29.82 -29.62
N LEU A 87 11.26 29.54 -28.40
CA LEU A 87 12.61 29.05 -28.15
C LEU A 87 12.83 27.63 -28.69
N GLU A 88 11.81 26.77 -28.62
CA GLU A 88 11.83 25.44 -29.23
C GLU A 88 11.98 25.55 -30.76
N LEU A 89 11.26 26.52 -31.34
CA LEU A 89 11.46 27.14 -32.64
C LEU A 89 12.94 27.23 -33.06
N ARG A 90 13.65 28.03 -32.26
CA ARG A 90 15.02 28.44 -32.52
C ARG A 90 16.02 27.30 -32.32
N VAL A 91 15.82 26.47 -31.30
CA VAL A 91 16.65 25.27 -31.07
C VAL A 91 16.47 24.29 -32.23
N THR A 92 15.25 24.12 -32.75
CA THR A 92 14.98 23.31 -33.96
C THR A 92 15.74 23.84 -35.17
N PHE A 93 15.81 25.17 -35.33
CA PHE A 93 16.56 25.78 -36.42
C PHE A 93 18.07 25.53 -36.32
N ALA A 94 18.61 25.62 -35.11
CA ALA A 94 20.00 25.31 -34.86
C ALA A 94 20.30 23.83 -35.14
N GLN A 95 19.41 22.93 -34.74
CA GLN A 95 19.52 21.48 -35.00
C GLN A 95 19.48 21.16 -36.49
N PHE A 96 18.58 21.80 -37.25
CA PHE A 96 18.54 21.66 -38.72
C PHE A 96 19.90 21.97 -39.35
N TYR A 97 20.61 23.01 -38.89
CA TYR A 97 21.94 23.31 -39.40
C TYR A 97 23.00 22.27 -39.02
N GLU A 98 22.87 21.58 -37.89
CA GLU A 98 23.76 20.45 -37.57
C GLU A 98 23.49 19.26 -38.51
N GLU A 99 22.22 18.96 -38.78
CA GLU A 99 21.81 17.84 -39.65
C GLU A 99 22.32 17.99 -41.09
N ILE A 100 22.45 19.22 -41.58
CA ILE A 100 23.03 19.51 -42.91
C ILE A 100 24.55 19.80 -42.87
N ASN A 101 25.23 19.53 -41.76
CA ASN A 101 26.67 19.75 -41.55
C ASN A 101 27.13 21.22 -41.66
N GLU A 102 26.25 22.17 -41.34
CA GLU A 102 26.51 23.62 -41.32
C GLU A 102 26.75 24.11 -39.88
N GLU A 103 27.72 23.50 -39.20
CA GLU A 103 27.96 23.70 -37.77
C GLU A 103 28.18 25.17 -37.37
N SER A 104 28.81 25.98 -38.22
CA SER A 104 29.05 27.40 -37.93
C SER A 104 27.74 28.18 -37.80
N LYS A 105 26.71 27.83 -38.58
CA LYS A 105 25.39 28.49 -38.52
C LYS A 105 24.61 28.01 -37.30
N SER A 106 24.69 26.71 -37.00
CA SER A 106 24.09 26.14 -35.79
C SER A 106 24.66 26.77 -34.52
N ARG A 107 25.99 26.76 -34.37
CA ARG A 107 26.70 27.37 -33.22
C ARG A 107 26.27 28.80 -32.98
N LYS A 108 26.20 29.61 -34.04
CA LYS A 108 25.76 31.01 -33.95
C LYS A 108 24.38 31.14 -33.30
N ILE A 109 23.42 30.30 -33.65
CA ILE A 109 22.06 30.37 -33.07
C ILE A 109 22.08 29.94 -31.60
N TYR A 110 22.86 28.90 -31.26
CA TYR A 110 23.01 28.49 -29.86
C TYR A 110 23.70 29.56 -29.01
N ASP A 111 24.73 30.19 -29.53
CA ASP A 111 25.43 31.30 -28.86
C ASP A 111 24.46 32.48 -28.65
N GLU A 112 23.66 32.84 -29.65
CA GLU A 112 22.61 33.87 -29.52
C GLU A 112 21.58 33.52 -28.42
N LEU A 113 21.13 32.25 -28.36
CA LEU A 113 20.22 31.79 -27.30
C LEU A 113 20.87 31.87 -25.91
N LEU A 114 22.14 31.46 -25.79
CA LEU A 114 22.86 31.54 -24.53
C LEU A 114 23.14 32.98 -24.13
N GLU A 115 23.36 33.89 -25.08
CA GLU A 115 23.54 35.34 -24.85
C GLU A 115 22.30 35.99 -24.23
N GLU A 116 21.09 35.54 -24.59
CA GLU A 116 19.82 36.03 -24.05
C GLU A 116 19.57 35.67 -22.57
N VAL A 117 20.28 34.65 -22.04
CA VAL A 117 20.22 34.30 -20.62
C VAL A 117 20.63 35.50 -19.78
N ASN A 118 19.71 35.95 -18.93
CA ASN A 118 19.84 37.13 -18.09
C ASN A 118 19.40 36.82 -16.65
N ASN A 119 19.15 37.85 -15.84
CA ASN A 119 18.76 37.69 -14.43
C ASN A 119 17.30 37.19 -14.22
N ASN A 120 16.56 36.87 -15.29
CA ASN A 120 15.23 36.27 -15.22
C ASN A 120 15.33 34.73 -15.19
N PRO A 121 15.00 34.08 -14.06
CA PRO A 121 15.06 32.63 -13.96
C PRO A 121 14.09 31.92 -14.91
N GLY A 122 12.91 32.50 -15.15
CA GLY A 122 11.90 31.93 -16.05
C GLY A 122 12.42 31.78 -17.48
N LEU A 123 13.11 32.80 -18.00
CA LEU A 123 13.71 32.74 -19.32
C LEU A 123 14.82 31.67 -19.38
N THR A 124 15.68 31.61 -18.35
CA THR A 124 16.71 30.57 -18.24
C THR A 124 16.09 29.17 -18.30
N ILE A 125 15.01 28.94 -17.54
CA ILE A 125 14.30 27.65 -17.50
C ILE A 125 13.71 27.31 -18.87
N GLN A 126 13.11 28.27 -19.56
CA GLN A 126 12.53 28.03 -20.89
C GLN A 126 13.61 27.69 -21.93
N ILE A 127 14.74 28.38 -21.93
CA ILE A 127 15.87 28.08 -22.83
C ILE A 127 16.44 26.69 -22.50
N TYR A 128 16.63 26.39 -21.21
CA TYR A 128 17.06 25.07 -20.73
C TYR A 128 16.12 23.96 -21.21
N GLN A 129 14.80 24.11 -21.02
CA GLN A 129 13.80 23.13 -21.45
C GLN A 129 13.81 22.92 -22.97
N ALA A 130 13.92 23.99 -23.75
CA ALA A 130 14.01 23.89 -25.20
C ALA A 130 15.27 23.12 -25.66
N LEU A 131 16.40 23.32 -25.00
CA LEU A 131 17.64 22.59 -25.28
C LEU A 131 17.54 21.11 -24.88
N VAL A 132 16.99 20.83 -23.70
CA VAL A 132 16.76 19.45 -23.21
C VAL A 132 15.82 18.67 -24.12
N ALA A 133 14.73 19.29 -24.59
CA ALA A 133 13.78 18.66 -25.50
C ALA A 133 14.43 18.16 -26.81
N ARG A 134 15.58 18.71 -27.19
CA ARG A 134 16.37 18.33 -28.37
C ARG A 134 17.65 17.55 -28.03
N GLY A 135 17.77 17.05 -26.80
CA GLY A 135 18.93 16.27 -26.35
C GLY A 135 20.24 17.08 -26.27
N LYS A 136 20.17 18.42 -26.23
CA LYS A 136 21.34 19.31 -26.19
C LYS A 136 21.83 19.52 -24.77
N PHE A 137 22.24 18.44 -24.11
CA PHE A 137 22.56 18.43 -22.68
C PHE A 137 23.74 19.35 -22.31
N ASP A 138 24.81 19.40 -23.10
CA ASP A 138 25.96 20.28 -22.82
C ASP A 138 25.58 21.78 -22.86
N LEU A 139 24.78 22.16 -23.87
CA LEU A 139 24.26 23.52 -24.00
C LEU A 139 23.23 23.84 -22.91
N ALA A 140 22.38 22.87 -22.55
CA ALA A 140 21.43 23.01 -21.46
C ALA A 140 22.16 23.27 -20.13
N LYS A 141 23.26 22.55 -19.87
CA LYS A 141 24.13 22.78 -18.71
C LYS A 141 24.77 24.17 -18.74
N ALA A 142 25.32 24.59 -19.89
CA ALA A 142 25.89 25.92 -20.05
C ALA A 142 24.84 27.03 -19.79
N CYS A 143 23.59 26.84 -20.25
CA CYS A 143 22.47 27.73 -19.98
C CYS A 143 22.20 27.85 -18.48
N LEU A 144 22.09 26.71 -17.77
CA LEU A 144 21.89 26.70 -16.31
C LEU A 144 23.06 27.32 -15.54
N ASP A 145 24.31 27.07 -15.97
CA ASP A 145 25.50 27.64 -15.34
C ASP A 145 25.53 29.16 -15.49
N LYS A 146 25.12 29.66 -16.66
CA LYS A 146 25.00 31.09 -16.90
C LYS A 146 23.85 31.70 -16.09
N GLY A 147 22.70 31.05 -16.07
CA GLY A 147 21.54 31.50 -15.27
C GLY A 147 21.83 31.57 -13.78
N ARG A 148 22.48 30.54 -13.22
CA ARG A 148 22.90 30.51 -11.80
C ARG A 148 23.85 31.67 -11.45
N LYS A 149 24.74 32.07 -12.36
CA LYS A 149 25.64 33.23 -12.17
C LYS A 149 24.90 34.57 -12.23
N LEU A 150 23.90 34.70 -13.11
CA LEU A 150 23.20 35.96 -13.37
C LEU A 150 21.98 36.19 -12.45
N ALA A 151 21.40 35.11 -11.93
CA ALA A 151 20.25 35.13 -11.02
C ALA A 151 20.56 34.33 -9.73
N PRO A 152 21.53 34.77 -8.90
CA PRO A 152 21.98 34.01 -7.73
C PRO A 152 20.90 33.84 -6.64
N SER A 153 19.82 34.63 -6.68
CA SER A 153 18.67 34.50 -5.79
C SER A 153 17.77 33.30 -6.12
N TYR A 154 17.86 32.75 -7.33
CA TYR A 154 17.14 31.56 -7.74
C TYR A 154 18.12 30.39 -7.87
N PRO A 155 17.97 29.32 -7.08
CA PRO A 155 19.05 28.35 -6.93
C PRO A 155 19.13 27.28 -8.04
N PHE A 156 18.07 27.15 -8.86
CA PHE A 156 17.95 26.20 -9.98
C PHE A 156 18.12 24.70 -9.63
N HIS A 157 18.11 24.30 -8.35
CA HIS A 157 18.38 22.92 -7.94
C HIS A 157 17.52 21.87 -8.66
N PHE A 158 16.22 22.13 -8.86
CA PHE A 158 15.36 21.20 -9.61
C PHE A 158 15.80 21.03 -11.07
N GLN A 159 16.20 22.11 -11.74
CA GLN A 159 16.68 22.01 -13.13
C GLN A 159 18.01 21.27 -13.22
N TYR A 160 18.93 21.47 -12.27
CA TYR A 160 20.16 20.68 -12.21
C TYR A 160 19.88 19.21 -11.89
N ALA A 161 18.96 18.93 -10.97
CA ALA A 161 18.56 17.57 -10.65
C ALA A 161 17.94 16.86 -11.88
N ASP A 162 17.05 17.53 -12.62
CA ASP A 162 16.50 17.00 -13.86
C ASP A 162 17.59 16.78 -14.93
N TYR A 163 18.52 17.72 -15.08
CA TYR A 163 19.66 17.57 -15.99
C TYR A 163 20.48 16.31 -15.64
N TYR A 164 20.85 16.16 -14.37
CA TYR A 164 21.64 15.03 -13.90
C TYR A 164 20.89 13.70 -14.04
N ALA A 165 19.57 13.70 -13.82
CA ALA A 165 18.73 12.54 -14.08
C ALA A 165 18.78 12.11 -15.56
N LEU A 166 18.67 13.08 -16.48
CA LEU A 166 18.66 12.83 -17.92
C LEU A 166 19.98 12.27 -18.45
N ILE A 167 21.11 12.69 -17.88
CA ILE A 167 22.44 12.15 -18.24
C ILE A 167 22.84 10.91 -17.43
N GLY A 168 21.93 10.37 -16.60
CA GLY A 168 22.16 9.17 -15.80
C GLY A 168 23.01 9.36 -14.54
N ASN A 169 23.35 10.60 -14.17
CA ASN A 169 24.12 10.89 -12.96
C ASN A 169 23.20 11.07 -11.73
N LYS A 170 22.69 9.96 -11.21
CA LYS A 170 21.79 9.97 -10.05
C LYS A 170 22.42 10.53 -8.78
N THR A 171 23.73 10.40 -8.60
CA THR A 171 24.43 10.91 -7.41
C THR A 171 24.36 12.43 -7.33
N GLU A 172 24.67 13.12 -8.43
CA GLU A 172 24.59 14.59 -8.47
C GLU A 172 23.14 15.08 -8.51
N MET A 173 22.21 14.33 -9.11
CA MET A 173 20.78 14.60 -8.99
C MET A 173 20.33 14.65 -7.51
N MET A 174 20.66 13.61 -6.75
CA MET A 174 20.32 13.55 -5.32
C MET A 174 21.01 14.66 -4.54
N ARG A 175 22.26 15.00 -4.86
CA ARG A 175 22.98 16.12 -4.24
C ARG A 175 22.22 17.44 -4.39
N GLU A 176 21.76 17.76 -5.60
CA GLU A 176 21.02 19.00 -5.86
C GLU A 176 19.69 19.05 -5.08
N TYR A 177 18.97 17.94 -4.97
CA TYR A 177 17.78 17.87 -4.13
C TYR A 177 18.08 18.08 -2.64
N ILE A 178 19.07 17.35 -2.11
CA ILE A 178 19.44 17.47 -0.69
C ILE A 178 19.94 18.88 -0.36
N GLU A 179 20.69 19.51 -1.26
CA GLU A 179 21.16 20.89 -1.07
C GLU A 179 20.02 21.91 -1.09
N TYR A 180 18.98 21.69 -1.87
CA TYR A 180 17.82 22.57 -1.86
C TYR A 180 17.07 22.56 -0.52
N LEU A 181 17.08 21.43 0.20
CA LEU A 181 16.41 21.32 1.51
C LEU A 181 17.03 22.22 2.58
N GLU A 182 18.28 22.63 2.44
CA GLU A 182 18.90 23.63 3.32
C GLU A 182 18.28 25.02 3.13
N ILE A 183 17.82 25.32 1.92
CA ILE A 183 17.21 26.60 1.55
C ILE A 183 15.69 26.59 1.80
N GLN A 184 15.02 25.48 1.45
CA GLN A 184 13.56 25.32 1.53
C GLN A 184 13.19 23.98 2.20
N PRO A 185 13.27 23.89 3.54
CA PRO A 185 12.97 22.64 4.26
C PRO A 185 11.55 22.12 4.07
N ASN A 186 10.59 23.01 3.76
CA ASN A 186 9.21 22.68 3.45
C ASN A 186 9.03 21.86 2.16
N MET A 187 10.08 21.73 1.33
CA MET A 187 10.07 20.94 0.10
C MET A 187 10.44 19.46 0.34
N LYS A 188 10.60 19.05 1.60
CA LYS A 188 10.96 17.68 2.01
C LYS A 188 10.14 16.62 1.29
N GLU A 189 8.81 16.69 1.41
CA GLU A 189 7.90 15.67 0.85
C GLU A 189 8.01 15.59 -0.68
N SER A 190 8.02 16.73 -1.36
CA SER A 190 8.20 16.80 -2.82
C SER A 190 9.53 16.18 -3.28
N ILE A 191 10.60 16.39 -2.51
CA ILE A 191 11.92 15.82 -2.80
C ILE A 191 11.96 14.32 -2.53
N GLN A 192 11.36 13.86 -1.43
CA GLN A 192 11.23 12.42 -1.13
C GLN A 192 10.50 11.70 -2.26
N LEU A 193 9.40 12.26 -2.74
CA LEU A 193 8.65 11.73 -3.90
C LEU A 193 9.51 11.73 -5.18
N ALA A 194 10.22 12.82 -5.47
CA ALA A 194 11.07 12.92 -6.64
C ALA A 194 12.19 11.86 -6.62
N ILE A 195 12.85 11.66 -5.48
CA ILE A 195 13.88 10.63 -5.31
C ILE A 195 13.27 9.23 -5.50
N ASN A 196 12.18 8.92 -4.80
CA ASN A 196 11.52 7.60 -4.88
C ASN A 196 11.05 7.25 -6.29
N SER A 197 10.65 8.24 -7.10
CA SER A 197 10.23 8.01 -8.48
C SER A 197 11.38 7.69 -9.46
N ARG A 198 12.63 7.97 -9.06
CA ARG A 198 13.83 7.89 -9.94
C ARG A 198 14.89 6.92 -9.43
N VAL A 199 14.76 6.48 -8.18
CA VAL A 199 15.77 5.71 -7.45
C VAL A 199 15.10 4.60 -6.67
N ASP A 200 15.67 3.39 -6.76
CA ASP A 200 15.32 2.29 -5.88
C ASP A 200 16.18 2.35 -4.61
N LEU A 201 15.54 2.66 -3.47
CA LEU A 201 16.17 2.75 -2.16
C LEU A 201 15.95 1.52 -1.28
N SER A 202 15.25 0.50 -1.79
CA SER A 202 14.86 -0.69 -1.02
C SER A 202 16.01 -1.67 -0.81
N ASN A 203 17.06 -1.60 -1.62
CA ASN A 203 18.23 -2.47 -1.53
C ASN A 203 19.43 -1.73 -0.90
N SER A 204 19.92 -2.21 0.24
CA SER A 204 21.07 -1.62 0.95
C SER A 204 22.38 -1.62 0.17
N ASP A 205 22.52 -2.54 -0.78
CA ASP A 205 23.75 -2.74 -1.55
C ASP A 205 23.70 -2.01 -2.89
N ALA A 206 22.56 -1.41 -3.24
CA ALA A 206 22.43 -0.60 -4.43
C ALA A 206 23.29 0.67 -4.31
N LEU A 207 23.99 1.01 -5.40
CA LEU A 207 24.84 2.20 -5.47
C LEU A 207 24.06 3.47 -5.09
N ASP A 208 22.81 3.58 -5.54
CA ASP A 208 22.00 4.76 -5.28
C ASP A 208 21.71 4.95 -3.78
N PHE A 209 21.37 3.87 -3.06
CA PHE A 209 21.16 3.90 -1.62
C PHE A 209 22.45 4.29 -0.88
N MET A 210 23.58 3.65 -1.23
CA MET A 210 24.87 3.91 -0.60
C MET A 210 25.31 5.37 -0.80
N SER A 211 25.20 5.90 -2.02
CA SER A 211 25.55 7.28 -2.36
C SER A 211 24.70 8.28 -1.58
N LEU A 212 23.38 8.08 -1.49
CA LEU A 212 22.50 8.97 -0.72
C LEU A 212 22.78 8.89 0.79
N LYS A 213 23.02 7.69 1.31
CA LYS A 213 23.40 7.48 2.71
C LYS A 213 24.70 8.19 3.04
N GLU A 214 25.73 8.03 2.23
CA GLU A 214 27.03 8.69 2.42
C GLU A 214 26.89 10.22 2.39
N LEU A 215 26.14 10.75 1.42
CA LEU A 215 25.85 12.18 1.31
C LEU A 215 25.17 12.72 2.57
N LEU A 216 24.10 12.07 3.04
CA LEU A 216 23.33 12.50 4.20
C LEU A 216 24.12 12.39 5.51
N ILE A 217 24.90 11.32 5.69
CA ILE A 217 25.81 11.17 6.84
C ILE A 217 26.84 12.31 6.85
N THR A 218 27.47 12.55 5.70
CA THR A 218 28.48 13.61 5.55
C THR A 218 27.89 14.98 5.87
N LYS A 219 26.68 15.27 5.38
CA LYS A 219 25.98 16.55 5.65
C LYS A 219 25.59 16.67 7.13
N THR A 220 25.12 15.59 7.75
CA THR A 220 24.68 15.57 9.16
C THR A 220 25.84 15.77 10.15
N GLN A 221 27.05 15.31 9.80
CA GLN A 221 28.24 15.45 10.66
C GLN A 221 28.83 16.88 10.70
N LYS A 222 28.39 17.78 9.82
CA LYS A 222 28.90 19.16 9.80
C LYS A 222 28.47 19.93 11.06
N PRO A 223 29.33 20.81 11.61
CA PRO A 223 28.93 21.72 12.68
C PRO A 223 27.71 22.54 12.27
N ASN A 224 26.72 22.65 13.16
CA ASN A 224 25.46 23.36 12.92
C ASN A 224 24.66 22.88 11.70
N ALA A 225 24.83 21.62 11.30
CA ALA A 225 24.05 21.02 10.22
C ALA A 225 22.54 21.19 10.47
N PRO A 226 21.77 21.69 9.49
CA PRO A 226 20.31 21.74 9.54
C PRO A 226 19.70 20.39 9.93
N LEU A 227 18.63 20.43 10.75
CA LEU A 227 17.94 19.22 11.23
C LEU A 227 17.40 18.35 10.10
N ILE A 228 17.06 18.98 8.97
CA ILE A 228 16.49 18.34 7.79
C ILE A 228 17.36 17.21 7.24
N TYR A 229 18.69 17.29 7.38
CA TYR A 229 19.59 16.23 6.95
C TYR A 229 19.46 14.97 7.81
N SER A 230 19.26 15.13 9.13
CA SER A 230 18.98 14.02 10.04
C SER A 230 17.60 13.42 9.75
N GLU A 231 16.60 14.24 9.47
CA GLU A 231 15.26 13.78 9.08
C GLU A 231 15.29 12.97 7.78
N MET A 232 16.03 13.44 6.76
CA MET A 232 16.20 12.70 5.50
C MET A 232 16.97 11.39 5.70
N LEU A 233 17.92 11.33 6.63
CA LEU A 233 18.63 10.09 6.95
C LEU A 233 17.73 9.07 7.66
N ILE A 234 16.88 9.52 8.59
CA ILE A 234 15.86 8.68 9.22
C ILE A 234 14.91 8.13 8.15
N TRP A 235 14.40 9.01 7.27
CA TRP A 235 13.55 8.61 6.15
C TRP A 235 14.21 7.56 5.25
N LEU A 236 15.48 7.76 4.88
CA LEU A 236 16.22 6.79 4.06
C LEU A 236 16.31 5.41 4.74
N PHE A 237 16.57 5.37 6.05
CA PHE A 237 16.60 4.10 6.78
C PHE A 237 15.24 3.44 6.87
N VAL A 238 14.15 4.21 6.97
CA VAL A 238 12.78 3.68 6.90
C VAL A 238 12.49 3.09 5.52
N GLN A 239 12.91 3.73 4.42
CA GLN A 239 12.70 3.20 3.06
C GLN A 239 13.34 1.82 2.83
N ASN A 240 14.45 1.54 3.51
CA ASN A 240 15.17 0.27 3.43
C ASN A 240 14.89 -0.64 4.64
N GLN A 241 13.79 -0.40 5.38
CA GLN A 241 13.40 -1.17 6.57
C GLN A 241 14.50 -1.33 7.63
N ASN A 242 15.52 -0.46 7.62
CA ASN A 242 16.56 -0.43 8.64
C ASN A 242 16.07 0.35 9.86
N PHE A 243 15.04 -0.19 10.50
CA PHE A 243 14.36 0.45 11.63
C PHE A 243 15.29 0.70 12.81
N ASN A 244 16.26 -0.20 13.05
CA ASN A 244 17.26 0.01 14.10
C ASN A 244 18.15 1.23 13.80
N GLY A 245 18.59 1.40 12.55
CA GLY A 245 19.33 2.60 12.12
C GLY A 245 18.49 3.86 12.25
N ALA A 246 17.22 3.80 11.82
CA ALA A 246 16.26 4.90 11.96
C ALA A 246 16.07 5.30 13.44
N PHE A 247 15.93 4.32 14.34
CA PHE A 247 15.75 4.53 15.78
C PHE A 247 16.95 5.25 16.40
N ILE A 248 18.17 4.79 16.10
CA ILE A 248 19.39 5.41 16.61
C ILE A 248 19.47 6.89 16.19
N GLN A 249 19.16 7.18 14.91
CA GLN A 249 19.17 8.56 14.41
C GLN A 249 18.04 9.41 14.98
N ALA A 250 16.83 8.87 15.09
CA ALA A 250 15.68 9.55 15.66
C ALA A 250 15.91 9.90 17.13
N GLN A 251 16.45 8.96 17.91
CA GLN A 251 16.82 9.19 19.31
C GLN A 251 17.90 10.26 19.46
N ALA A 252 18.96 10.21 18.63
CA ALA A 252 20.03 11.19 18.67
C ALA A 252 19.52 12.61 18.31
N LEU A 253 18.66 12.70 17.28
CA LEU A 253 18.02 13.94 16.88
C LEU A 253 17.13 14.51 17.98
N ASP A 254 16.32 13.66 18.61
CA ASP A 254 15.42 14.03 19.68
C ASP A 254 16.18 14.61 20.89
N LYS A 255 17.26 13.95 21.32
CA LYS A 255 18.16 14.45 22.38
C LYS A 255 18.78 15.80 22.03
N ARG A 256 19.16 16.01 20.76
CA ARG A 256 19.78 17.27 20.30
C ARG A 256 18.82 18.45 20.38
N VAL A 257 17.53 18.23 20.13
CA VAL A 257 16.51 19.29 20.03
C VAL A 257 15.57 19.34 21.22
N GLN A 258 15.72 18.42 22.18
CA GLN A 258 14.80 18.24 23.30
C GLN A 258 13.36 18.04 22.82
N GLY A 259 13.19 17.23 21.77
CA GLY A 259 11.97 17.15 20.96
C GLY A 259 10.86 16.29 21.53
N ASP A 260 10.75 16.21 22.86
CA ASP A 260 9.73 15.51 23.67
C ASP A 260 9.45 14.03 23.35
N GLY A 261 10.19 13.42 22.42
CA GLY A 261 10.02 12.05 21.97
C GLY A 261 9.02 11.88 20.82
N SER A 262 8.36 12.93 20.34
CA SER A 262 7.38 12.88 19.23
C SER A 262 7.84 12.09 18.00
N ARG A 263 9.01 12.44 17.44
CA ARG A 263 9.56 11.73 16.27
C ARG A 263 9.87 10.25 16.54
N VAL A 264 10.31 9.94 17.76
CA VAL A 264 10.64 8.55 18.12
C VAL A 264 9.34 7.75 18.30
N PHE A 265 8.31 8.36 18.87
CA PHE A 265 6.97 7.78 18.98
C PHE A 265 6.39 7.46 17.59
N GLU A 266 6.43 8.42 16.65
CA GLU A 266 5.97 8.23 15.27
C GLU A 266 6.73 7.09 14.56
N LEU A 267 8.05 7.02 14.71
CA LEU A 267 8.85 5.91 14.20
C LEU A 267 8.42 4.57 14.81
N GLY A 268 8.08 4.56 16.11
CA GLY A 268 7.54 3.38 16.79
C GLY A 268 6.26 2.86 16.11
N LEU A 269 5.32 3.75 15.77
CA LEU A 269 4.09 3.38 15.06
C LEU A 269 4.38 2.77 13.68
N ILE A 270 5.29 3.38 12.91
CA ILE A 270 5.74 2.83 11.61
C ILE A 270 6.32 1.42 11.80
N CYS A 271 7.10 1.20 12.87
CA CYS A 271 7.66 -0.11 13.17
C CYS A 271 6.57 -1.15 13.51
N VAL A 272 5.50 -0.76 14.21
CA VAL A 272 4.34 -1.64 14.48
C VAL A 272 3.67 -2.07 13.18
N GLU A 273 3.38 -1.10 12.29
CA GLU A 273 2.76 -1.37 10.98
C GLU A 273 3.62 -2.30 10.12
N ASN A 274 4.94 -2.19 10.22
CA ASN A 274 5.90 -3.03 9.52
C ASN A 274 6.28 -4.31 10.28
N LYS A 275 5.53 -4.68 11.34
CA LYS A 275 5.75 -5.88 12.18
C LYS A 275 7.14 -5.96 12.83
N SER A 276 7.87 -4.84 12.89
CA SER A 276 9.18 -4.70 13.55
C SER A 276 8.99 -4.38 15.04
N TYR A 277 8.34 -5.29 15.76
CA TYR A 277 7.88 -5.08 17.14
C TYR A 277 9.02 -4.78 18.13
N GLU A 278 10.18 -5.43 18.00
CA GLU A 278 11.34 -5.18 18.89
C GLU A 278 11.79 -3.70 18.84
N ILE A 279 11.89 -3.13 17.64
CA ILE A 279 12.29 -1.72 17.47
C ILE A 279 11.15 -0.79 17.87
N ALA A 280 9.90 -1.13 17.58
CA ALA A 280 8.75 -0.38 18.06
C ALA A 280 8.76 -0.23 19.59
N ARG A 281 9.02 -1.32 20.32
CA ARG A 281 9.16 -1.29 21.79
C ARG A 281 10.29 -0.37 22.24
N LYS A 282 11.48 -0.45 21.63
CA LYS A 282 12.60 0.47 21.92
C LYS A 282 12.23 1.94 21.72
N CYS A 283 11.44 2.25 20.69
CA CYS A 283 10.93 3.60 20.45
C CYS A 283 10.04 4.06 21.62
N PHE A 284 9.03 3.27 22.00
CA PHE A 284 8.12 3.65 23.08
C PHE A 284 8.80 3.68 24.45
N ASP A 285 9.67 2.72 24.74
CA ASP A 285 10.50 2.69 25.95
C ASP A 285 11.36 3.95 26.08
N TYR A 286 11.93 4.43 24.98
CA TYR A 286 12.66 5.69 24.97
C TYR A 286 11.75 6.86 25.36
N VAL A 287 10.57 6.98 24.76
CA VAL A 287 9.62 8.07 25.05
C VAL A 287 9.17 8.03 26.51
N ILE A 288 8.89 6.84 27.06
CA ILE A 288 8.56 6.63 28.47
C ILE A 288 9.74 7.06 29.36
N SER A 289 10.97 6.75 28.96
CA SER A 289 12.19 7.10 29.73
C SER A 289 12.44 8.62 29.85
N LEU A 290 11.81 9.44 28.99
CA LEU A 290 11.87 10.91 29.09
C LEU A 290 11.10 11.46 30.30
N GLY A 291 10.25 10.65 30.93
CA GLY A 291 9.61 10.94 32.21
C GLY A 291 8.13 11.31 32.11
N SER A 292 7.41 11.14 33.23
CA SER A 292 5.95 11.27 33.31
C SER A 292 5.40 12.69 33.13
N SER A 293 6.27 13.71 33.12
CA SER A 293 5.90 15.08 32.82
C SER A 293 5.78 15.35 31.32
N GLN A 294 6.31 14.47 30.47
CA GLN A 294 6.26 14.65 29.02
C GLN A 294 4.86 14.38 28.47
N PRO A 295 4.42 15.10 27.41
CA PRO A 295 3.08 14.95 26.85
C PRO A 295 2.76 13.53 26.38
N LEU A 296 3.76 12.82 25.84
CA LEU A 296 3.58 11.50 25.21
C LEU A 296 3.79 10.32 26.16
N TYR A 297 4.13 10.54 27.43
CA TYR A 297 4.47 9.46 28.36
C TYR A 297 3.37 8.39 28.47
N PHE A 298 2.11 8.82 28.69
CA PHE A 298 0.99 7.90 28.87
C PHE A 298 0.57 7.23 27.56
N GLU A 299 0.63 7.96 26.44
CA GLU A 299 0.32 7.37 25.14
C GLU A 299 1.37 6.34 24.74
N ALA A 300 2.67 6.65 24.89
CA ALA A 300 3.76 5.70 24.68
C ALA A 300 3.62 4.43 25.52
N GLN A 301 3.20 4.57 26.78
CA GLN A 301 2.93 3.43 27.63
C GLN A 301 1.78 2.56 27.12
N LYS A 302 0.66 3.17 26.73
CA LYS A 302 -0.48 2.46 26.16
C LYS A 302 -0.12 1.77 24.84
N THR A 303 0.59 2.47 23.95
CA THR A 303 1.03 1.94 22.66
C THR A 303 2.05 0.83 22.82
N LEU A 304 2.96 0.91 23.80
CA LEU A 304 3.90 -0.16 24.12
C LEU A 304 3.17 -1.46 24.50
N LEU A 305 2.17 -1.36 25.40
CA LEU A 305 1.38 -2.52 25.81
C LEU A 305 0.59 -3.10 24.65
N ASN A 306 -0.09 -2.26 23.88
CA ASN A 306 -0.81 -2.70 22.69
C ASN A 306 0.13 -3.35 21.66
N THR A 307 1.35 -2.83 21.49
CA THR A 307 2.37 -3.44 20.63
C THR A 307 2.73 -4.84 21.12
N ARG A 308 2.93 -5.04 22.42
CA ARG A 308 3.16 -6.38 23.00
C ARG A 308 1.97 -7.31 22.78
N PHE A 309 0.75 -6.81 22.92
CA PHE A 309 -0.45 -7.58 22.64
C PHE A 309 -0.52 -8.03 21.19
N ILE A 310 -0.29 -7.12 20.24
CA ILE A 310 -0.26 -7.41 18.80
C ILE A 310 0.85 -8.43 18.50
N GLU A 311 2.07 -8.20 19.03
CA GLU A 311 3.18 -9.13 18.92
C GLU A 311 2.72 -10.52 19.39
N ILE A 312 2.25 -10.66 20.63
CA ILE A 312 1.82 -11.93 21.25
C ILE A 312 0.78 -12.67 20.41
N THR A 313 -0.25 -11.95 19.98
CA THR A 313 -1.37 -12.51 19.24
C THR A 313 -1.04 -12.87 17.79
N THR A 314 -0.02 -12.22 17.21
CA THR A 314 0.38 -12.40 15.80
C THR A 314 1.46 -13.47 15.62
N ASN A 315 2.59 -13.40 16.36
CA ASN A 315 3.71 -14.33 16.09
C ASN A 315 3.49 -15.72 16.67
N ARG A 316 2.59 -15.87 17.66
CA ARG A 316 2.19 -17.14 18.31
C ARG A 316 3.36 -18.06 18.71
N SER A 317 4.53 -17.48 18.93
CA SER A 317 5.76 -18.16 19.31
C SER A 317 6.40 -17.35 20.42
N TYR A 318 6.22 -17.81 21.66
CA TYR A 318 6.67 -17.12 22.86
C TYR A 318 7.25 -18.11 23.84
N SER A 319 8.32 -17.69 24.50
CA SER A 319 8.74 -18.32 25.73
C SER A 319 7.81 -17.91 26.88
N VAL A 320 7.68 -18.80 27.86
CA VAL A 320 6.97 -18.51 29.11
C VAL A 320 7.49 -17.22 29.76
N SER A 321 8.80 -16.99 29.71
CA SER A 321 9.44 -15.78 30.24
C SER A 321 8.98 -14.49 29.55
N GLU A 322 8.73 -14.51 28.23
CA GLU A 322 8.27 -13.33 27.49
C GLU A 322 6.81 -12.99 27.82
N ILE A 323 5.98 -14.03 28.01
CA ILE A 323 4.59 -13.87 28.45
C ILE A 323 4.55 -13.31 29.86
N GLU A 324 5.34 -13.85 30.79
CA GLU A 324 5.45 -13.35 32.16
C GLU A 324 5.94 -11.90 32.21
N ALA A 325 6.96 -11.56 31.43
CA ALA A 325 7.46 -10.19 31.32
C ALA A 325 6.36 -9.23 30.79
N THR A 326 5.58 -9.68 29.80
CA THR A 326 4.46 -8.88 29.28
C THR A 326 3.38 -8.69 30.33
N ILE A 327 2.98 -9.75 31.04
CA ILE A 327 2.02 -9.65 32.15
C ILE A 327 2.52 -8.66 33.21
N GLN A 328 3.81 -8.68 33.53
CA GLN A 328 4.40 -7.76 34.49
C GLN A 328 4.32 -6.30 34.00
N ASP A 329 4.61 -6.02 32.74
CA ASP A 329 4.49 -4.68 32.17
C ASP A 329 3.05 -4.13 32.25
N TYR A 330 2.06 -4.98 31.97
CA TYR A 330 0.64 -4.65 32.13
C TYR A 330 0.29 -4.37 33.59
N ASN A 331 0.75 -5.20 34.53
CA ASN A 331 0.52 -5.00 35.96
C ASN A 331 1.14 -3.69 36.45
N ASP A 332 2.39 -3.41 36.06
CA ASP A 332 3.09 -2.18 36.40
C ASP A 332 2.38 -0.96 35.84
N ALA A 333 1.81 -1.07 34.63
CA ALA A 333 1.00 -0.01 34.06
C ALA A 333 -0.29 0.25 34.83
N LEU A 334 -1.01 -0.81 35.21
CA LEU A 334 -2.23 -0.68 36.00
C LEU A 334 -1.96 -0.19 37.43
N ASN A 335 -0.79 -0.51 38.00
CA ASN A 335 -0.36 0.03 39.30
C ASN A 335 -0.15 1.55 39.24
N ARG A 336 0.37 2.06 38.12
CA ARG A 336 0.58 3.50 37.91
C ARG A 336 -0.70 4.25 37.56
N LEU A 337 -1.48 3.72 36.62
CA LEU A 337 -2.67 4.38 36.06
C LEU A 337 -3.92 4.17 36.91
N GLY A 338 -3.92 3.17 37.78
CA GLY A 338 -5.10 2.70 38.50
C GLY A 338 -6.02 1.84 37.63
N LYS A 339 -6.85 1.03 38.29
CA LYS A 339 -7.89 0.24 37.63
C LYS A 339 -9.18 1.06 37.58
N SER A 340 -9.58 1.50 36.40
CA SER A 340 -10.77 2.32 36.19
C SER A 340 -11.31 2.16 34.76
N ARG A 341 -12.43 2.83 34.45
CA ARG A 341 -12.95 2.90 33.07
C ARG A 341 -11.94 3.43 32.05
N PHE A 342 -10.93 4.21 32.48
CA PHE A 342 -9.90 4.77 31.59
C PHE A 342 -8.80 3.76 31.24
N THR A 343 -8.64 2.70 32.05
CA THR A 343 -7.70 1.60 31.80
C THR A 343 -8.41 0.32 31.33
N PHE A 344 -9.68 0.44 30.95
CA PHE A 344 -10.53 -0.65 30.49
C PHE A 344 -9.84 -1.57 29.46
N GLN A 345 -9.29 -0.99 28.40
CA GLN A 345 -8.65 -1.76 27.32
C GLN A 345 -7.41 -2.52 27.81
N ILE A 346 -6.60 -1.89 28.67
CA ILE A 346 -5.40 -2.52 29.26
C ILE A 346 -5.79 -3.74 30.10
N ILE A 347 -6.88 -3.64 30.88
CA ILE A 347 -7.37 -4.74 31.71
C ILE A 347 -7.92 -5.88 30.83
N LEU A 348 -8.66 -5.55 29.76
CA LEU A 348 -9.23 -6.53 28.83
C LEU A 348 -8.13 -7.31 28.09
N GLU A 349 -7.09 -6.61 27.61
CA GLU A 349 -5.91 -7.22 26.98
C GLU A 349 -5.12 -8.11 27.97
N LEU A 350 -4.89 -7.63 29.20
CA LEU A 350 -4.23 -8.43 30.24
C LEU A 350 -4.99 -9.72 30.55
N ALA A 351 -6.32 -9.65 30.66
CA ALA A 351 -7.16 -10.84 30.88
C ALA A 351 -7.06 -11.82 29.71
N HIS A 352 -7.03 -11.32 28.47
CA HIS A 352 -6.84 -12.15 27.29
C HIS A 352 -5.48 -12.85 27.29
N ILE A 353 -4.39 -12.12 27.58
CA ILE A 353 -3.04 -12.69 27.68
C ILE A 353 -3.00 -13.78 28.75
N LYS A 354 -3.56 -13.49 29.94
CA LYS A 354 -3.62 -14.45 31.05
C LYS A 354 -4.33 -15.75 30.65
N ALA A 355 -5.53 -15.65 30.08
CA ALA A 355 -6.31 -16.82 29.72
C ALA A 355 -5.68 -17.61 28.56
N PHE A 356 -5.47 -16.96 27.42
CA PHE A 356 -5.19 -17.65 26.16
C PHE A 356 -3.71 -17.95 25.93
N TYR A 357 -2.79 -17.27 26.64
CA TYR A 357 -1.35 -17.44 26.42
C TYR A 357 -0.60 -17.90 27.67
N ALA A 358 -1.02 -17.48 28.86
CA ALA A 358 -0.34 -17.82 30.11
C ALA A 358 -0.94 -18.99 30.88
N GLU A 359 -1.98 -19.65 30.34
CA GLU A 359 -2.73 -20.73 31.01
C GLU A 359 -3.34 -20.32 32.37
N GLN A 360 -3.53 -19.02 32.58
CA GLN A 360 -4.05 -18.39 33.81
C GLN A 360 -5.55 -18.07 33.67
N VAL A 361 -6.36 -19.11 33.43
CA VAL A 361 -7.81 -18.98 33.20
C VAL A 361 -8.52 -18.39 34.41
N LEU A 362 -8.20 -18.87 35.62
CA LEU A 362 -8.85 -18.41 36.85
C LEU A 362 -8.52 -16.95 37.17
N GLU A 363 -7.24 -16.56 37.04
CA GLU A 363 -6.84 -15.16 37.26
C GLU A 363 -7.45 -14.23 36.21
N SER A 364 -7.65 -14.69 34.98
CA SER A 364 -8.35 -13.93 33.94
C SER A 364 -9.82 -13.72 34.29
N LEU A 365 -10.53 -14.77 34.71
CA LEU A 365 -11.92 -14.68 35.16
C LEU A 365 -12.07 -13.73 36.35
N GLU A 366 -11.19 -13.81 37.35
CA GLU A 366 -11.19 -12.90 38.49
C GLU A 366 -10.99 -11.44 38.03
N LEU A 367 -10.03 -11.20 37.15
CA LEU A 367 -9.73 -9.87 36.62
C LEU A 367 -10.92 -9.27 35.87
N LEU A 368 -11.58 -10.07 35.02
CA LEU A 368 -12.74 -9.64 34.23
C LEU A 368 -13.98 -9.42 35.10
N ASN A 369 -14.23 -10.26 36.10
CA ASN A 369 -15.33 -10.06 37.04
C ASN A 369 -15.16 -8.76 37.85
N ASN A 370 -13.94 -8.46 38.28
CA ASN A 370 -13.61 -7.19 38.91
C ASN A 370 -13.78 -6.00 37.95
N LEU A 371 -13.44 -6.16 36.67
CA LEU A 371 -13.66 -5.13 35.66
C LEU A 371 -15.16 -4.88 35.44
N LEU A 372 -15.98 -5.93 35.36
CA LEU A 372 -17.42 -5.85 35.08
C LEU A 372 -18.18 -4.95 36.06
N VAL A 373 -17.75 -4.95 37.34
CA VAL A 373 -18.36 -4.15 38.41
C VAL A 373 -17.73 -2.76 38.58
N THR A 374 -16.79 -2.37 37.71
CA THR A 374 -16.13 -1.06 37.78
C THR A 374 -17.12 0.08 37.48
N PRO A 375 -17.25 1.10 38.37
CA PRO A 375 -18.15 2.21 38.15
C PRO A 375 -17.84 3.00 36.87
N GLY A 376 -18.89 3.41 36.17
CA GLY A 376 -18.77 4.32 35.02
C GLY A 376 -18.41 3.65 33.68
N LEU A 377 -18.35 2.31 33.61
CA LEU A 377 -18.33 1.60 32.33
C LEU A 377 -19.62 1.89 31.55
N THR A 378 -19.51 2.02 30.23
CA THR A 378 -20.67 2.07 29.33
C THR A 378 -21.30 0.68 29.18
N ASP A 379 -22.52 0.60 28.66
CA ASP A 379 -23.16 -0.69 28.40
C ASP A 379 -22.39 -1.50 27.35
N MET A 380 -21.86 -0.83 26.32
CA MET A 380 -20.97 -1.45 25.33
C MET A 380 -19.70 -2.01 25.98
N GLN A 381 -19.07 -1.27 26.89
CA GLN A 381 -17.89 -1.78 27.62
C GLN A 381 -18.26 -3.00 28.47
N ARG A 382 -19.40 -2.98 29.18
CA ARG A 382 -19.88 -4.16 29.93
C ARG A 382 -20.12 -5.35 29.01
N ALA A 383 -20.71 -5.15 27.83
CA ALA A 383 -20.91 -6.20 26.84
C ALA A 383 -19.58 -6.79 26.37
N GLN A 384 -18.56 -5.97 26.10
CA GLN A 384 -17.21 -6.43 25.75
C GLN A 384 -16.57 -7.27 26.88
N VAL A 385 -16.75 -6.88 28.16
CA VAL A 385 -16.29 -7.72 29.29
C VAL A 385 -17.04 -9.04 29.34
N LYS A 386 -18.37 -9.03 29.18
CA LYS A 386 -19.19 -10.27 29.17
C LYS A 386 -18.80 -11.20 28.02
N MET A 387 -18.57 -10.65 26.82
CA MET A 387 -18.06 -11.40 25.68
C MET A 387 -16.71 -12.05 26.01
N LYS A 388 -15.78 -11.30 26.60
CA LYS A 388 -14.47 -11.85 26.97
C LYS A 388 -14.57 -12.89 28.09
N LEU A 389 -15.43 -12.68 29.09
CA LEU A 389 -15.73 -13.68 30.12
C LEU A 389 -16.25 -14.97 29.48
N ALA A 390 -17.22 -14.87 28.58
CA ALA A 390 -17.77 -16.03 27.88
C ALA A 390 -16.70 -16.78 27.08
N ASP A 391 -15.84 -16.07 26.34
CA ASP A 391 -14.72 -16.68 25.60
C ASP A 391 -13.78 -17.45 26.56
N VAL A 392 -13.47 -16.86 27.72
CA VAL A 392 -12.60 -17.49 28.74
C VAL A 392 -13.30 -18.68 29.43
N GLN A 393 -14.63 -18.64 29.57
CA GLN A 393 -15.41 -19.78 30.09
C GLN A 393 -15.41 -20.96 29.11
N VAL A 394 -15.53 -20.70 27.79
CA VAL A 394 -15.38 -21.76 26.77
C VAL A 394 -14.00 -22.41 26.87
N LEU A 395 -12.94 -21.59 26.95
CA LEU A 395 -11.56 -22.04 27.12
C LEU A 395 -11.39 -22.88 28.40
N GLY A 396 -11.99 -22.42 29.51
CA GLY A 396 -11.99 -23.12 30.81
C GLY A 396 -12.87 -24.38 30.86
N GLY A 397 -13.74 -24.58 29.88
CA GLY A 397 -14.61 -25.75 29.75
C GLY A 397 -16.03 -25.59 30.30
N ASP A 398 -16.39 -24.43 30.84
CA ASP A 398 -17.76 -24.12 31.29
C ASP A 398 -18.57 -23.48 30.16
N ILE A 399 -19.00 -24.33 29.22
CA ILE A 399 -19.74 -23.87 28.04
C ILE A 399 -21.13 -23.31 28.40
N TRP A 400 -21.71 -23.69 29.53
CA TRP A 400 -23.05 -23.24 29.93
C TRP A 400 -23.02 -21.82 30.49
N GLU A 401 -22.03 -21.50 31.32
CA GLU A 401 -21.82 -20.12 31.76
C GLU A 401 -21.46 -19.22 30.56
N ALA A 402 -20.65 -19.73 29.62
CA ALA A 402 -20.38 -19.01 28.37
C ALA A 402 -21.67 -18.74 27.58
N SER A 403 -22.53 -19.74 27.39
CA SER A 403 -23.81 -19.59 26.69
C SER A 403 -24.69 -18.53 27.34
N LEU A 404 -24.82 -18.56 28.68
CA LEU A 404 -25.60 -17.57 29.42
C LEU A 404 -25.08 -16.14 29.18
N LEU A 405 -23.77 -15.93 29.25
CA LEU A 405 -23.15 -14.64 29.02
C LEU A 405 -23.35 -14.15 27.58
N TYR A 406 -23.16 -15.01 26.58
CA TYR A 406 -23.43 -14.67 25.18
C TYR A 406 -24.91 -14.31 24.96
N MET A 407 -25.84 -15.07 25.55
CA MET A 407 -27.27 -14.77 25.46
C MET A 407 -27.62 -13.42 26.08
N GLN A 408 -26.98 -13.04 27.19
CA GLN A 408 -27.19 -11.71 27.77
C GLN A 408 -26.77 -10.61 26.79
N VAL A 409 -25.61 -10.76 26.14
CA VAL A 409 -25.11 -9.77 25.17
C VAL A 409 -25.99 -9.73 23.92
N ASP A 410 -26.39 -10.87 23.36
CA ASP A 410 -27.32 -10.93 22.22
C ASP A 410 -28.65 -10.23 22.54
N ASN A 411 -29.24 -10.51 23.70
CA ASN A 411 -30.51 -9.89 24.10
C ASN A 411 -30.39 -8.37 24.32
N ASP A 412 -29.30 -7.93 24.95
CA ASP A 412 -29.06 -6.51 25.25
C ASP A 412 -28.71 -5.70 23.98
N PHE A 413 -28.08 -6.35 22.97
CA PHE A 413 -27.50 -5.70 21.78
C PHE A 413 -27.95 -6.33 20.45
N LYS A 414 -29.23 -6.69 20.35
CA LYS A 414 -29.81 -7.49 19.26
C LYS A 414 -29.56 -6.95 17.84
N PHE A 415 -29.40 -5.64 17.69
CA PHE A 415 -29.26 -5.00 16.38
C PHE A 415 -27.83 -4.50 16.12
N GLU A 416 -26.95 -4.59 17.12
CA GLU A 416 -25.55 -4.23 17.01
C GLU A 416 -24.68 -5.42 16.58
N GLN A 417 -23.49 -5.11 16.08
CA GLN A 417 -22.52 -6.14 15.67
C GLN A 417 -22.12 -7.07 16.83
N ILE A 418 -21.95 -6.53 18.03
CA ILE A 418 -21.56 -7.32 19.21
C ILE A 418 -22.63 -8.34 19.61
N GLY A 419 -23.92 -8.02 19.47
CA GLY A 419 -25.00 -8.99 19.73
C GLY A 419 -25.06 -10.08 18.67
N ASN A 420 -24.86 -9.73 17.39
CA ASN A 420 -24.73 -10.72 16.31
C ASN A 420 -23.53 -11.66 16.54
N GLU A 421 -22.39 -11.14 16.96
CA GLU A 421 -21.21 -11.94 17.33
C GLU A 421 -21.51 -12.85 18.53
N ALA A 422 -22.15 -12.32 19.57
CA ALA A 422 -22.56 -13.09 20.74
C ALA A 422 -23.50 -14.24 20.36
N LYS A 423 -24.49 -13.97 19.51
CA LYS A 423 -25.41 -14.97 18.99
C LYS A 423 -24.70 -16.06 18.18
N TYR A 424 -23.72 -15.69 17.35
CA TYR A 424 -22.91 -16.64 16.60
C TYR A 424 -22.09 -17.53 17.53
N LYS A 425 -21.38 -16.94 18.50
CA LYS A 425 -20.61 -17.70 19.49
C LYS A 425 -21.51 -18.59 20.36
N ASN A 426 -22.72 -18.15 20.69
CA ASN A 426 -23.69 -18.97 21.38
C ASN A 426 -24.15 -20.17 20.52
N ALA A 427 -24.39 -19.96 19.22
CA ALA A 427 -24.68 -21.05 18.29
C ALA A 427 -23.54 -22.08 18.23
N ARG A 428 -22.27 -21.61 18.29
CA ARG A 428 -21.09 -22.49 18.40
C ARG A 428 -21.10 -23.31 19.69
N VAL A 429 -21.56 -22.76 20.81
CA VAL A 429 -21.69 -23.53 22.07
C VAL A 429 -22.65 -24.71 21.89
N PHE A 430 -23.82 -24.50 21.31
CA PHE A 430 -24.77 -25.59 21.03
C PHE A 430 -24.21 -26.60 20.02
N TYR A 431 -23.50 -26.11 19.01
CA TYR A 431 -22.78 -26.96 18.07
C TYR A 431 -21.77 -27.88 18.79
N PHE A 432 -20.97 -27.34 19.71
CA PHE A 432 -20.01 -28.11 20.49
C PHE A 432 -20.64 -29.15 21.42
N ASP A 433 -21.88 -28.94 21.83
CA ASP A 433 -22.65 -29.87 22.66
C ASP A 433 -23.34 -30.97 21.83
N GLY A 434 -23.34 -30.85 20.50
CA GLY A 434 -24.02 -31.79 19.59
C GLY A 434 -25.49 -31.46 19.33
N GLU A 435 -25.96 -30.29 19.77
CA GLU A 435 -27.31 -29.76 19.55
C GLU A 435 -27.38 -29.07 18.18
N PHE A 436 -27.10 -29.84 17.11
CA PHE A 436 -26.91 -29.32 15.75
C PHE A 436 -28.15 -28.63 15.19
N ASP A 437 -29.35 -29.16 15.45
CA ASP A 437 -30.61 -28.55 14.98
C ASP A 437 -30.84 -27.18 15.63
N PHE A 438 -30.51 -27.04 16.92
CA PHE A 438 -30.61 -25.77 17.61
C PHE A 438 -29.57 -24.77 17.10
N ALA A 439 -28.32 -25.20 16.95
CA ALA A 439 -27.26 -24.39 16.36
C ALA A 439 -27.66 -23.91 14.96
N GLN A 440 -28.18 -24.80 14.11
CA GLN A 440 -28.64 -24.48 12.76
C GLN A 440 -29.77 -23.45 12.74
N GLY A 441 -30.71 -23.55 13.70
CA GLY A 441 -31.78 -22.55 13.88
C GLY A 441 -31.23 -21.14 14.16
N GLN A 442 -30.21 -21.03 15.01
CA GLN A 442 -29.56 -19.74 15.31
C GLN A 442 -28.78 -19.19 14.11
N LEU A 443 -28.04 -20.06 13.41
CA LEU A 443 -27.23 -19.69 12.24
C LEU A 443 -28.09 -19.21 11.06
N ASN A 444 -29.27 -19.80 10.86
CA ASN A 444 -30.19 -19.36 9.81
C ASN A 444 -30.62 -17.91 9.99
N VAL A 445 -30.84 -17.45 11.22
CA VAL A 445 -31.16 -16.05 11.49
C VAL A 445 -29.97 -15.12 11.20
N LEU A 446 -28.74 -15.58 11.48
CA LEU A 446 -27.53 -14.79 11.26
C LEU A 446 -27.15 -14.66 9.78
N LYS A 447 -27.48 -15.66 8.95
CA LYS A 447 -27.31 -15.61 7.49
C LYS A 447 -28.12 -14.50 6.82
N GLU A 448 -29.22 -14.08 7.46
CA GLU A 448 -30.07 -12.98 7.00
C GLU A 448 -29.64 -11.61 7.58
N SER A 449 -28.60 -11.57 8.42
CA SER A 449 -28.12 -10.35 9.07
C SER A 449 -27.37 -9.43 8.09
N THR A 450 -27.41 -8.12 8.35
CA THR A 450 -26.74 -7.09 7.55
C THR A 450 -25.22 -7.04 7.76
N SER A 451 -24.69 -7.69 8.81
CA SER A 451 -23.25 -7.80 9.05
C SER A 451 -22.63 -8.88 8.15
N LYS A 452 -21.97 -8.44 7.06
CA LYS A 452 -21.39 -9.34 6.06
C LYS A 452 -20.41 -10.36 6.63
N MET A 453 -19.57 -9.99 7.60
CA MET A 453 -18.57 -10.90 8.17
C MET A 453 -19.22 -12.01 9.01
N ILE A 454 -20.09 -11.65 9.95
CA ILE A 454 -20.80 -12.65 10.78
C ILE A 454 -21.73 -13.52 9.93
N ALA A 455 -22.35 -12.97 8.89
CA ALA A 455 -23.16 -13.75 7.96
C ALA A 455 -22.33 -14.80 7.20
N ASN A 456 -21.09 -14.49 6.82
CA ASN A 456 -20.17 -15.43 6.18
C ASN A 456 -19.74 -16.55 7.15
N ASP A 457 -19.33 -16.21 8.37
CA ASP A 457 -18.93 -17.20 9.38
C ASP A 457 -20.11 -18.11 9.76
N ALA A 458 -21.31 -17.54 9.87
CA ALA A 458 -22.54 -18.29 10.12
C ALA A 458 -22.91 -19.19 8.95
N LEU A 459 -22.71 -18.73 7.71
CA LEU A 459 -22.92 -19.52 6.50
C LEU A 459 -21.96 -20.71 6.44
N GLN A 460 -20.66 -20.49 6.69
CA GLN A 460 -19.66 -21.56 6.69
C GLN A 460 -20.00 -22.65 7.71
N LEU A 461 -20.29 -22.27 8.97
CA LEU A 461 -20.68 -23.25 9.99
C LEU A 461 -21.99 -23.95 9.65
N SER A 462 -22.97 -23.21 9.10
CA SER A 462 -24.25 -23.79 8.65
C SER A 462 -24.08 -24.81 7.54
N VAL A 463 -23.21 -24.55 6.55
CA VAL A 463 -22.94 -25.48 5.44
C VAL A 463 -22.23 -26.71 5.98
N MET A 464 -21.19 -26.52 6.80
CA MET A 464 -20.45 -27.63 7.42
C MET A 464 -21.38 -28.55 8.23
N ILE A 465 -22.31 -28.00 9.03
CA ILE A 465 -23.32 -28.80 9.74
C ILE A 465 -24.25 -29.51 8.74
N THR A 466 -24.79 -28.80 7.76
CA THR A 466 -25.78 -29.38 6.82
C THR A 466 -25.19 -30.53 5.99
N ASP A 467 -23.95 -30.37 5.52
CA ASP A 467 -23.28 -31.35 4.68
C ASP A 467 -22.85 -32.60 5.47
N ASN A 468 -22.56 -32.45 6.76
CA ASN A 468 -21.98 -33.52 7.60
C ASN A 468 -22.94 -34.10 8.66
N TYR A 469 -24.13 -33.52 8.86
CA TYR A 469 -25.19 -34.03 9.76
C TYR A 469 -26.52 -34.33 9.03
N GLY A 470 -26.59 -34.17 7.70
CA GLY A 470 -27.79 -34.46 6.91
C GLY A 470 -28.33 -35.90 7.03
N LEU A 471 -29.47 -36.17 6.38
CA LEU A 471 -30.26 -37.42 6.50
C LEU A 471 -29.45 -38.74 6.33
N ASP A 472 -28.36 -38.70 5.57
CA ASP A 472 -27.52 -39.86 5.26
C ASP A 472 -26.18 -39.88 6.05
N SER A 473 -25.95 -38.91 6.94
CA SER A 473 -24.68 -38.71 7.65
C SER A 473 -24.66 -39.33 9.06
N ASN A 474 -23.47 -39.62 9.60
CA ASN A 474 -23.33 -40.29 10.89
C ASN A 474 -23.22 -39.28 12.04
N TYR A 475 -24.27 -39.19 12.87
CA TYR A 475 -24.28 -38.31 14.05
C TYR A 475 -23.06 -38.48 14.96
N GLN A 476 -22.57 -39.72 15.14
CA GLN A 476 -21.42 -39.97 16.02
C GLN A 476 -20.14 -39.35 15.49
N ALA A 477 -19.93 -39.38 14.17
CA ALA A 477 -18.79 -38.76 13.51
C ALA A 477 -18.83 -37.23 13.66
N MET A 478 -20.01 -36.64 13.42
CA MET A 478 -20.23 -35.20 13.60
C MET A 478 -20.04 -34.75 15.05
N LEU A 479 -20.56 -35.50 16.02
CA LEU A 479 -20.40 -35.21 17.44
C LEU A 479 -18.93 -35.25 17.87
N TRP A 480 -18.17 -36.25 17.40
CA TRP A 480 -16.72 -36.30 17.64
C TRP A 480 -15.99 -35.12 17.02
N PHE A 481 -16.38 -34.71 15.81
CA PHE A 481 -15.79 -33.57 15.13
C PHE A 481 -16.04 -32.26 15.89
N ALA A 482 -17.29 -31.99 16.27
CA ALA A 482 -17.66 -30.83 17.06
C ALA A 482 -16.98 -30.81 18.44
N THR A 483 -16.86 -31.98 19.08
CA THR A 483 -16.13 -32.12 20.34
C THR A 483 -14.64 -31.83 20.16
N ALA A 484 -14.03 -32.26 19.06
CA ALA A 484 -12.64 -31.97 18.74
C ALA A 484 -12.41 -30.47 18.51
N GLU A 485 -13.31 -29.79 17.79
CA GLU A 485 -13.25 -28.33 17.64
C GLU A 485 -13.38 -27.60 18.97
N ARG A 486 -14.29 -28.04 19.86
CA ARG A 486 -14.36 -27.49 21.23
C ARG A 486 -13.04 -27.66 21.98
N LEU A 487 -12.40 -28.83 21.86
CA LEU A 487 -11.11 -29.08 22.49
C LEU A 487 -10.01 -28.18 21.93
N ILE A 488 -10.06 -27.82 20.64
CA ILE A 488 -9.17 -26.82 20.03
C ILE A 488 -9.39 -25.45 20.68
N GLU A 489 -10.64 -25.00 20.86
CA GLU A 489 -10.95 -23.74 21.54
C GLU A 489 -10.49 -23.74 23.02
N GLN A 490 -10.37 -24.93 23.62
CA GLN A 490 -9.84 -25.16 24.97
C GLN A 490 -8.30 -25.30 25.01
N HIS A 491 -7.62 -25.12 23.88
CA HIS A 491 -6.18 -25.35 23.69
C HIS A 491 -5.73 -26.79 24.02
N ARG A 492 -6.67 -27.75 24.01
CA ARG A 492 -6.44 -29.19 24.23
C ARG A 492 -6.21 -29.90 22.89
N TYR A 493 -5.22 -29.43 22.14
CA TYR A 493 -4.94 -29.85 20.76
C TYR A 493 -4.72 -31.36 20.61
N ASP A 494 -3.92 -31.97 21.48
CA ASP A 494 -3.64 -33.41 21.40
C ASP A 494 -4.92 -34.24 21.59
N SER A 495 -5.79 -33.83 22.50
CA SER A 495 -7.09 -34.50 22.72
C SER A 495 -8.02 -34.33 21.51
N ALA A 496 -8.01 -33.16 20.87
CA ALA A 496 -8.77 -32.93 19.64
C ALA A 496 -8.29 -33.83 18.49
N PHE A 497 -6.97 -33.97 18.34
CA PHE A 497 -6.37 -34.76 17.26
C PHE A 497 -6.71 -36.25 17.40
N VAL A 498 -6.75 -36.78 18.62
CA VAL A 498 -7.22 -38.15 18.88
C VAL A 498 -8.64 -38.38 18.39
N LEU A 499 -9.54 -37.43 18.58
CA LEU A 499 -10.92 -37.54 18.07
C LEU A 499 -10.96 -37.47 16.54
N PHE A 500 -10.21 -36.56 15.92
CA PHE A 500 -10.09 -36.50 14.47
C PHE A 500 -9.56 -37.80 13.86
N ASP A 501 -8.49 -38.36 14.43
CA ASP A 501 -7.94 -39.66 13.99
C ASP A 501 -8.97 -40.78 14.16
N SER A 502 -9.73 -40.75 15.25
CA SER A 502 -10.79 -41.73 15.50
C SER A 502 -11.90 -41.65 14.45
N ILE A 503 -12.26 -40.45 13.97
CA ILE A 503 -13.23 -40.30 12.88
C ILE A 503 -12.69 -40.94 11.60
N GLN A 504 -11.43 -40.64 11.24
CA GLN A 504 -10.82 -41.18 10.01
C GLN A 504 -10.68 -42.71 10.04
N ILE A 505 -10.45 -43.32 11.21
CA ILE A 505 -10.35 -44.78 11.36
C ILE A 505 -11.73 -45.45 11.30
N ASN A 506 -12.72 -44.91 12.03
CA ASN A 506 -14.03 -45.56 12.17
C ASN A 506 -15.02 -45.19 11.06
N PHE A 507 -14.79 -44.07 10.37
CA PHE A 507 -15.62 -43.55 9.29
C PHE A 507 -14.76 -43.10 8.09
N PRO A 508 -13.97 -44.00 7.47
CA PRO A 508 -12.93 -43.64 6.51
C PRO A 508 -13.41 -42.99 5.21
N MET A 509 -14.69 -43.11 4.89
CA MET A 509 -15.32 -42.51 3.68
C MET A 509 -16.26 -41.35 4.03
N HIS A 510 -16.20 -40.82 5.26
CA HIS A 510 -17.01 -39.69 5.66
C HIS A 510 -16.53 -38.41 4.98
N SER A 511 -17.46 -37.51 4.64
CA SER A 511 -17.22 -36.18 4.10
C SER A 511 -16.49 -35.21 5.04
N LEU A 512 -16.08 -35.65 6.23
CA LEU A 512 -15.35 -34.80 7.21
C LEU A 512 -13.83 -34.85 6.98
N ALA A 513 -13.33 -35.63 6.03
CA ALA A 513 -11.89 -35.85 5.86
C ALA A 513 -11.12 -34.56 5.52
N ASP A 514 -11.67 -33.73 4.65
CA ASP A 514 -11.14 -32.42 4.27
C ASP A 514 -11.26 -31.42 5.44
N GLU A 515 -12.40 -31.37 6.11
CA GLU A 515 -12.64 -30.55 7.31
C GLU A 515 -11.64 -30.87 8.42
N ILE A 516 -11.34 -32.15 8.65
CA ILE A 516 -10.34 -32.61 9.62
C ILE A 516 -8.95 -32.09 9.25
N LEU A 517 -8.53 -32.23 7.98
CA LEU A 517 -7.23 -31.74 7.53
C LEU A 517 -7.13 -30.23 7.71
N PHE A 518 -8.18 -29.49 7.31
CA PHE A 518 -8.21 -28.05 7.43
C PHE A 518 -8.14 -27.59 8.89
N ARG A 519 -8.90 -28.23 9.79
CA ARG A 519 -8.88 -27.92 11.23
C ARG A 519 -7.58 -28.29 11.90
N LYS A 520 -6.95 -29.41 11.54
CA LYS A 520 -5.59 -29.75 12.01
C LYS A 520 -4.56 -28.71 11.54
N GLY A 521 -4.68 -28.23 10.29
CA GLY A 521 -3.89 -27.12 9.75
C GLY A 521 -4.03 -25.85 10.58
N LYS A 522 -5.26 -25.37 10.79
CA LYS A 522 -5.55 -24.19 11.64
C LYS A 522 -5.05 -24.36 13.08
N ALA A 523 -5.21 -25.53 13.68
CA ALA A 523 -4.72 -25.81 15.02
C ALA A 523 -3.18 -25.76 15.10
N MET A 524 -2.47 -26.18 14.06
CA MET A 524 -1.00 -26.07 14.00
C MET A 524 -0.54 -24.62 13.85
N GLU A 525 -1.25 -23.79 13.08
CA GLU A 525 -0.98 -22.35 13.01
C GLU A 525 -1.22 -21.63 14.34
N GLN A 526 -2.27 -22.01 15.09
CA GLN A 526 -2.53 -21.47 16.43
C GLN A 526 -1.36 -21.73 17.39
N GLN A 527 -0.65 -22.84 17.19
CA GLN A 527 0.54 -23.22 17.96
C GLN A 527 1.85 -22.69 17.36
N GLY A 528 1.82 -21.88 16.29
CA GLY A 528 3.02 -21.41 15.58
C GLY A 528 3.79 -22.52 14.87
N LYS A 529 3.21 -23.72 14.71
CA LYS A 529 3.80 -24.89 14.03
C LYS A 529 3.58 -24.81 12.51
N TRP A 530 4.10 -23.76 11.89
CA TRP A 530 3.82 -23.41 10.49
C TRP A 530 4.15 -24.52 9.49
N SER A 531 5.24 -25.27 9.67
CA SER A 531 5.57 -26.36 8.75
C SER A 531 4.52 -27.47 8.79
N ALA A 532 4.05 -27.86 9.98
CA ALA A 532 3.03 -28.90 10.12
C ALA A 532 1.67 -28.44 9.56
N ALA A 533 1.33 -27.16 9.76
CA ALA A 533 0.12 -26.58 9.17
C ALA A 533 0.12 -26.67 7.63
N LYS A 534 1.27 -26.34 7.01
CA LYS A 534 1.47 -26.42 5.57
C LYS A 534 1.28 -27.84 5.04
N ASP A 535 1.77 -28.85 5.76
CA ASP A 535 1.61 -30.24 5.37
C ASP A 535 0.13 -30.64 5.31
N TYR A 536 -0.66 -30.28 6.33
CA TYR A 536 -2.11 -30.56 6.34
C TYR A 536 -2.87 -29.89 5.19
N TYR A 537 -2.60 -28.62 4.89
CA TYR A 537 -3.24 -27.95 3.75
C TYR A 537 -2.79 -28.52 2.40
N THR A 538 -1.53 -28.96 2.31
CA THR A 538 -1.02 -29.62 1.10
C THR A 538 -1.71 -30.95 0.88
N ASP A 539 -1.92 -31.74 1.94
CA ASP A 539 -2.67 -32.98 1.88
C ASP A 539 -4.14 -32.73 1.51
N LEU A 540 -4.76 -31.69 2.06
CA LEU A 540 -6.13 -31.29 1.67
C LEU A 540 -6.19 -31.02 0.16
N LEU A 541 -5.30 -30.18 -0.38
CA LEU A 541 -5.26 -29.91 -1.82
C LEU A 541 -4.91 -31.13 -2.68
N LYS A 542 -4.24 -32.13 -2.12
CA LYS A 542 -3.86 -33.33 -2.86
C LYS A 542 -5.00 -34.33 -2.96
N PHE A 543 -5.78 -34.46 -1.89
CA PHE A 543 -6.81 -35.50 -1.77
C PHE A 543 -8.24 -34.97 -1.92
N HIS A 544 -8.45 -33.66 -1.71
CA HIS A 544 -9.75 -33.00 -1.57
C HIS A 544 -9.79 -31.62 -2.28
N SER A 545 -9.02 -31.42 -3.36
CA SER A 545 -8.98 -30.12 -4.07
C SER A 545 -10.32 -29.65 -4.62
N ASP A 546 -11.21 -30.59 -4.94
CA ASP A 546 -12.49 -30.33 -5.59
C ASP A 546 -13.62 -30.07 -4.56
N ASP A 547 -13.33 -30.27 -3.27
CA ASP A 547 -14.24 -30.02 -2.16
C ASP A 547 -14.25 -28.53 -1.76
N ILE A 548 -15.20 -28.13 -0.91
CA ILE A 548 -15.52 -26.72 -0.60
C ILE A 548 -14.32 -25.96 0.00
N LEU A 549 -13.38 -26.65 0.67
CA LEU A 549 -12.24 -26.03 1.36
C LEU A 549 -10.95 -25.92 0.54
N GLY A 550 -10.97 -26.32 -0.74
CA GLY A 550 -9.79 -26.27 -1.60
C GLY A 550 -9.24 -24.84 -1.75
N ASP A 551 -10.12 -23.85 -1.93
CA ASP A 551 -9.71 -22.45 -2.07
C ASP A 551 -9.22 -21.85 -0.74
N ASP A 552 -9.90 -22.14 0.36
CA ASP A 552 -9.47 -21.81 1.72
C ASP A 552 -8.05 -22.31 2.01
N ALA A 553 -7.78 -23.60 1.79
CA ALA A 553 -6.47 -24.20 2.04
C ALA A 553 -5.37 -23.57 1.16
N LEU A 554 -5.68 -23.30 -0.11
CA LEU A 554 -4.74 -22.67 -1.04
C LEU A 554 -4.44 -21.21 -0.65
N PHE A 555 -5.45 -20.47 -0.18
CA PHE A 555 -5.25 -19.12 0.33
C PHE A 555 -4.37 -19.12 1.59
N ARG A 556 -4.61 -20.04 2.55
CA ARG A 556 -3.75 -20.17 3.75
C ARG A 556 -2.31 -20.51 3.40
N LEU A 557 -2.09 -21.42 2.43
CA LEU A 557 -0.74 -21.73 1.94
C LEU A 557 -0.05 -20.50 1.33
N ALA A 558 -0.76 -19.72 0.51
CA ALA A 558 -0.23 -18.50 -0.06
C ALA A 558 0.16 -17.47 1.01
N ASP A 559 -0.73 -17.24 1.98
CA ASP A 559 -0.52 -16.33 3.10
C ASP A 559 0.67 -16.75 3.98
N MET A 560 0.81 -18.04 4.27
CA MET A 560 1.96 -18.55 5.03
C MET A 560 3.28 -18.40 4.28
N GLU A 561 3.32 -18.64 2.97
CA GLU A 561 4.52 -18.40 2.16
C GLU A 561 4.89 -16.92 2.14
N GLU A 562 3.91 -16.02 2.04
CA GLU A 562 4.14 -14.56 2.09
C GLU A 562 4.64 -14.11 3.46
N ASN A 563 3.89 -14.41 4.51
CA ASN A 563 4.04 -13.77 5.81
C ASN A 563 4.95 -14.53 6.78
N GLN A 564 5.02 -15.86 6.69
CA GLN A 564 5.78 -16.69 7.64
C GLN A 564 7.09 -17.18 7.05
N PHE A 565 7.08 -17.66 5.81
CA PHE A 565 8.28 -18.19 5.15
C PHE A 565 9.02 -17.13 4.31
N GLN A 566 8.43 -15.95 4.13
CA GLN A 566 8.96 -14.86 3.29
C GLN A 566 9.34 -15.32 1.87
N ASN A 567 8.66 -16.34 1.37
CA ASN A 567 8.87 -16.93 0.05
C ASN A 567 7.90 -16.31 -0.95
N LYS A 568 8.29 -15.13 -1.43
CA LYS A 568 7.55 -14.33 -2.39
C LYS A 568 7.17 -15.07 -3.67
N GLU A 569 8.07 -15.89 -4.21
CA GLU A 569 7.84 -16.61 -5.47
C GLU A 569 6.71 -17.63 -5.32
N LYS A 570 6.75 -18.39 -4.24
CA LYS A 570 5.78 -19.44 -3.96
C LYS A 570 4.43 -18.89 -3.51
N ALA A 571 4.42 -17.81 -2.73
CA ALA A 571 3.19 -17.08 -2.41
C ALA A 571 2.47 -16.63 -3.68
N LEU A 572 3.20 -16.02 -4.62
CA LEU A 572 2.66 -15.57 -5.90
C LEU A 572 2.17 -16.71 -6.78
N GLU A 573 2.81 -17.88 -6.75
CA GLU A 573 2.31 -19.10 -7.39
C GLU A 573 0.93 -19.50 -6.84
N TYR A 574 0.81 -19.64 -5.52
CA TYR A 574 -0.43 -20.07 -4.88
C TYR A 574 -1.58 -19.07 -5.06
N TYR A 575 -1.33 -17.76 -4.91
CA TYR A 575 -2.37 -16.75 -5.18
C TYR A 575 -2.85 -16.76 -6.64
N LYS A 576 -1.95 -17.01 -7.61
CA LYS A 576 -2.35 -17.15 -9.02
C LYS A 576 -3.20 -18.40 -9.24
N ARG A 577 -2.78 -19.53 -8.68
CA ARG A 577 -3.54 -20.78 -8.75
C ARG A 577 -4.94 -20.60 -8.19
N LEU A 578 -5.08 -19.94 -7.05
CA LEU A 578 -6.39 -19.63 -6.44
C LEU A 578 -7.34 -18.92 -7.40
N ILE A 579 -6.86 -17.89 -8.12
CA ILE A 579 -7.69 -17.14 -9.07
C ILE A 579 -8.06 -17.95 -10.32
N ILE A 580 -7.18 -18.86 -10.74
CA ILE A 580 -7.36 -19.65 -11.96
C ILE A 580 -8.27 -20.86 -11.70
N GLU A 581 -7.97 -21.59 -10.64
CA GLU A 581 -8.61 -22.85 -10.24
C GLU A 581 -9.97 -22.59 -9.54
N PHE A 582 -10.07 -21.55 -8.70
CA PHE A 582 -11.24 -21.27 -7.87
C PHE A 582 -11.90 -19.92 -8.21
N LYS A 583 -12.51 -19.83 -9.39
CA LYS A 583 -13.10 -18.58 -9.93
C LYS A 583 -14.20 -17.95 -9.06
N GLY A 584 -14.86 -18.76 -8.22
CA GLY A 584 -15.89 -18.33 -7.29
C GLY A 584 -15.40 -18.05 -5.86
N SER A 585 -14.10 -18.17 -5.60
CA SER A 585 -13.54 -18.03 -4.26
C SER A 585 -13.78 -16.62 -3.69
N LEU A 586 -14.18 -16.57 -2.42
CA LEU A 586 -14.33 -15.32 -1.67
C LEU A 586 -12.99 -14.57 -1.51
N PHE A 587 -11.87 -15.27 -1.61
CA PHE A 587 -10.52 -14.72 -1.51
C PHE A 587 -10.01 -14.08 -2.82
N SER A 588 -10.76 -14.18 -3.93
CA SER A 588 -10.31 -13.73 -5.25
C SER A 588 -9.89 -12.26 -5.31
N THR A 589 -10.56 -11.38 -4.57
CA THR A 589 -10.24 -9.95 -4.54
C THR A 589 -8.94 -9.70 -3.80
N GLU A 590 -8.80 -10.27 -2.61
CA GLU A 590 -7.61 -10.16 -1.78
C GLU A 590 -6.39 -10.77 -2.48
N ALA A 591 -6.53 -11.95 -3.09
CA ALA A 591 -5.46 -12.59 -3.85
C ALA A 591 -4.94 -11.71 -5.01
N ARG A 592 -5.82 -10.97 -5.70
CA ARG A 592 -5.39 -10.02 -6.76
C ARG A 592 -4.62 -8.84 -6.18
N ALA A 593 -5.04 -8.31 -5.03
CA ALA A 593 -4.33 -7.24 -4.33
C ALA A 593 -2.93 -7.71 -3.89
N ARG A 594 -2.85 -8.89 -3.26
CA ARG A 594 -1.57 -9.53 -2.87
C ARG A 594 -0.65 -9.77 -4.05
N ILE A 595 -1.16 -10.26 -5.19
CA ILE A 595 -0.34 -10.43 -6.41
C ILE A 595 0.24 -9.09 -6.88
N ARG A 596 -0.55 -8.01 -6.91
CA ARG A 596 -0.05 -6.68 -7.32
C ARG A 596 1.02 -6.17 -6.36
N PHE A 597 0.76 -6.29 -5.05
CA PHE A 597 1.71 -5.94 -4.00
C PHE A 597 3.02 -6.70 -4.16
N LEU A 598 2.96 -8.03 -4.28
CA LEU A 598 4.14 -8.86 -4.48
C LEU A 598 4.84 -8.55 -5.81
N ARG A 599 4.15 -8.15 -6.88
CA ARG A 599 4.82 -7.76 -8.14
C ARG A 599 5.51 -6.40 -8.09
N GLY A 600 5.23 -5.58 -7.07
CA GLY A 600 5.73 -4.21 -6.98
C GLY A 600 4.94 -3.24 -7.87
N ASP A 601 3.71 -3.59 -8.23
CA ASP A 601 2.80 -2.72 -8.98
C ASP A 601 2.27 -1.64 -8.00
N ALA A 602 3.01 -0.52 -7.86
CA ALA A 602 2.74 0.51 -6.85
C ALA A 602 1.37 1.21 -7.02
N ASN A 603 0.46 0.90 -6.11
CA ASN A 603 -0.54 1.76 -5.43
C ASN A 603 -1.60 0.85 -4.82
N ILE A 604 -1.54 0.64 -3.50
CA ILE A 604 -2.64 0.02 -2.76
C ILE A 604 -2.91 0.87 -1.52
N GLU A 605 -3.98 1.67 -1.59
CA GLU A 605 -4.79 1.94 -0.41
C GLU A 605 -5.31 0.58 0.05
N LEU A 606 -4.72 0.04 1.12
CA LEU A 606 -5.33 -1.05 1.85
C LEU A 606 -6.48 -0.42 2.63
N ASP A 607 -7.71 -0.63 2.18
CA ASP A 607 -8.90 -0.25 2.93
C ASP A 607 -8.83 -0.91 4.32
N SER A 608 -8.54 -0.10 5.34
CA SER A 608 -8.32 -0.52 6.72
C SER A 608 -9.61 -0.87 7.48
N GLU A 609 -10.67 -1.31 6.80
CA GLU A 609 -11.98 -1.58 7.39
C GLU A 609 -12.37 -3.08 7.50
N GLN A 610 -11.43 -4.02 7.35
CA GLN A 610 -11.73 -5.46 7.52
C GLN A 610 -10.67 -6.26 8.30
N LEU A 611 -10.15 -5.70 9.39
CA LEU A 611 -9.49 -6.49 10.45
C LEU A 611 -10.27 -6.40 11.75
#